data_AF-R7V6F4-F1
#
_entry.id   AF-R7V6F4-F1
#
_cell.length_a   1.000
_cell.length_b   1.000
_cell.length_c   1.000
_cell.angle_alpha   90.00
_cell.angle_beta   90.00
_cell.angle_gamma   90.00
#
_symmetry.space_group_name_H-M   'P 1'
#
loop_
_entity.id
_entity.type
_entity.pdbx_description
1 polymer ?
#
loop_
_entity_poly.entity_id
_entity_poly.type
_entity_poly.pdbx_seq_one_letter_code
_entity_poly.pdbx_strand_id
1 'polypeptide(L)' 'PPLPKNALAKINDFCKGLEFKVVYANDPITDHAAEVSVRCKGMVYHGLGRTKKMAKLDAAEKALRAM' A
#
# COMPACT_ATOMS: atom_id res chain seq x y z
N PRO A 1 -7.64 -17.57 0.97
CA PRO A 1 -6.22 -17.60 1.43
C PRO A 1 -5.87 -16.33 2.21
N PRO A 2 -5.60 -16.42 3.53
CA PRO A 2 -5.13 -15.27 4.27
C PRO A 2 -3.76 -14.88 3.70
N LEU A 3 -3.67 -13.66 3.18
CA LEU A 3 -2.41 -13.08 2.75
C LEU A 3 -1.43 -13.17 3.93
N PRO A 4 -0.15 -13.54 3.70
CA PRO A 4 0.82 -13.72 4.77
C PRO A 4 0.87 -12.46 5.64
N LYS A 5 1.31 -12.58 6.91
CA LYS A 5 1.41 -11.50 7.90
C LYS A 5 2.25 -10.32 7.35
N ASN A 6 1.63 -9.52 6.51
CA ASN A 6 2.25 -8.54 5.63
C ASN A 6 2.21 -7.17 6.31
N ALA A 7 3.01 -6.23 5.81
CA ALA A 7 3.01 -4.84 6.26
C ALA A 7 1.61 -4.24 6.40
N LEU A 8 0.66 -4.69 5.57
CA LEU A 8 -0.78 -4.39 5.64
C LEU A 8 -1.41 -4.69 7.01
N ALA A 9 -1.12 -5.85 7.60
CA ALA A 9 -1.66 -6.24 8.90
C ALA A 9 -1.05 -5.40 10.03
N LYS A 10 0.26 -5.12 9.94
CA LYS A 10 0.93 -4.25 10.91
C LYS A 10 0.37 -2.83 10.85
N ILE A 11 0.27 -2.21 9.67
CA ILE A 11 -0.22 -0.83 9.56
C ILE A 11 -1.68 -0.73 9.99
N ASN A 12 -2.49 -1.77 9.76
CA ASN A 12 -3.87 -1.82 10.23
C ASN A 12 -4.00 -1.80 11.77
N ASP A 13 -3.02 -2.38 12.47
CA ASP A 13 -2.97 -2.34 13.93
C ASP A 13 -2.50 -0.96 14.44
N PHE A 14 -1.43 -0.42 13.84
CA PHE A 14 -0.91 0.91 14.16
C PHE A 14 -1.88 2.05 13.84
N CYS A 15 -2.73 1.81 12.85
CA CYS A 15 -3.58 2.80 12.24
C CYS A 15 -4.98 2.25 12.02
N LYS A 16 -5.71 2.12 13.13
CA LYS A 16 -7.14 1.80 13.12
C LYS A 16 -7.90 2.89 12.34
N GLY A 17 -8.27 2.58 11.10
CA GLY A 17 -8.95 3.51 10.19
C GLY A 17 -8.10 4.02 9.02
N LEU A 18 -6.99 3.35 8.68
CA LEU A 18 -6.23 3.69 7.47
C LEU A 18 -7.07 3.54 6.20
N GLU A 19 -6.76 4.36 5.21
CA GLU A 19 -7.40 4.32 3.89
C GLU A 19 -6.37 3.98 2.82
N PHE A 20 -6.58 2.88 2.08
CA PHE A 20 -5.78 2.56 0.90
C PHE A 20 -6.49 3.04 -0.36
N LYS A 21 -5.85 3.95 -1.09
CA LYS A 21 -6.34 4.47 -2.37
C LYS A 21 -5.40 4.08 -3.49
N VAL A 22 -5.91 3.39 -4.50
CA VAL A 22 -5.14 3.13 -5.72
C VAL A 22 -5.11 4.43 -6.51
N VAL A 23 -3.92 5.03 -6.66
CA VAL A 23 -3.75 6.29 -7.41
C VAL A 23 -3.52 5.98 -8.88
N TYR A 24 -2.83 4.87 -9.16
CA TYR A 24 -2.49 4.48 -10.52
C TYR A 24 -2.45 2.97 -10.64
N ALA A 25 -2.99 2.43 -11.72
CA ALA A 25 -2.82 1.03 -12.06
C ALA A 25 -2.71 0.97 -13.57
N ASN A 26 -1.48 0.97 -14.09
CA ASN A 26 -1.32 0.78 -15.53
C ASN A 26 -1.78 -0.63 -15.91
N ASP A 27 -2.45 -0.67 -17.06
CA ASP A 27 -3.05 -1.86 -17.63
C ASP A 27 -2.00 -2.92 -17.97
N PRO A 28 -2.39 -4.22 -17.95
CA PRO A 28 -1.49 -5.38 -18.01
C PRO A 28 -0.62 -5.49 -19.26
N ILE A 29 -0.73 -4.57 -20.20
CA ILE A 29 -0.17 -4.67 -21.55
C ILE A 29 1.11 -3.84 -21.71
N THR A 30 1.30 -2.71 -21.00
CA THR A 30 2.40 -1.79 -21.38
C THR A 30 3.24 -1.17 -20.28
N ASP A 31 2.88 -1.22 -19.00
CA ASP A 31 3.80 -0.75 -17.95
C ASP A 31 3.40 -1.36 -16.60
N HIS A 32 4.24 -2.24 -16.06
CA HIS A 32 3.86 -3.09 -14.93
C HIS A 32 3.68 -2.34 -13.60
N ALA A 33 3.73 -1.01 -13.54
CA ALA A 33 3.66 -0.28 -12.29
C ALA A 33 2.21 0.05 -11.87
N ALA A 34 1.87 -0.30 -10.63
CA ALA A 34 0.73 0.22 -9.91
C ALA A 34 1.22 1.16 -8.79
N GLU A 35 0.51 2.25 -8.57
CA GLU A 35 0.69 3.17 -7.45
C GLU A 35 -0.49 3.11 -6.49
N VAL A 36 -0.19 3.00 -5.21
CA VAL A 36 -1.15 3.01 -4.11
C VAL A 36 -0.72 4.02 -3.07
N SER A 37 -1.64 4.84 -2.61
CA SER A 37 -1.48 5.67 -1.43
C SER A 37 -2.14 5.03 -0.22
N VAL A 38 -1.50 5.13 0.95
CA VAL A 38 -2.11 4.82 2.24
C VAL A 38 -2.13 6.08 3.10
N ARG A 39 -3.30 6.40 3.67
CA ARG A 39 -3.45 7.48 4.63
C ARG A 39 -3.55 6.91 6.03
N CYS A 40 -2.67 7.36 6.92
CA CYS A 40 -2.61 6.93 8.31
C CYS A 40 -2.34 8.11 9.24
N LYS A 41 -3.16 8.30 10.29
CA LYS A 41 -2.99 9.35 11.32
C LYS A 41 -2.78 10.77 10.75
N GLY A 42 -3.36 11.05 9.59
CA GLY A 42 -3.20 12.33 8.88
C GLY A 42 -2.01 12.40 7.92
N MET A 43 -1.11 11.42 7.92
CA MET A 43 0.00 11.28 6.97
C MET A 43 -0.40 10.43 5.78
N VAL A 44 0.12 10.74 4.59
CA VAL A 44 -0.13 10.01 3.35
C VAL A 44 1.19 9.47 2.81
N TYR A 45 1.20 8.19 2.46
CA TYR A 45 2.37 7.49 1.95
C TYR A 45 2.05 6.84 0.62
N HIS A 46 2.96 6.97 -0.35
CA HIS A 46 2.80 6.41 -1.69
C HIS A 46 3.72 5.21 -1.88
N GLY A 47 3.14 4.13 -2.41
CA GLY A 47 3.83 2.90 -2.72
C GLY A 47 3.63 2.50 -4.17
N LEU A 48 4.71 2.02 -4.76
CA LEU A 48 4.75 1.58 -6.16
C LEU A 48 5.07 0.11 -6.20
N GLY A 49 4.50 -0.62 -7.15
CA GLY A 49 4.83 -2.04 -7.29
C GLY A 49 4.38 -2.63 -8.60
N ARG A 50 4.93 -3.79 -8.94
CA ARG A 50 4.63 -4.50 -10.20
C ARG A 50 3.17 -4.99 -10.33
N THR A 51 2.43 -4.92 -9.23
CA THR A 51 1.02 -5.33 -9.14
C THR A 51 0.33 -4.46 -8.09
N LYS A 52 -1.00 -4.34 -8.16
CA LYS A 52 -1.82 -3.66 -7.14
C LYS A 52 -1.52 -4.16 -5.71
N LYS A 53 -1.20 -5.45 -5.56
CA LYS A 53 -0.84 -6.07 -4.29
C LYS A 53 0.54 -5.62 -3.80
N MET A 54 1.54 -5.59 -4.67
CA MET A 54 2.88 -5.09 -4.32
C MET A 54 2.87 -3.60 -3.99
N ALA A 55 2.14 -2.79 -4.76
CA ALA A 55 2.00 -1.36 -4.50
C ALA A 55 1.36 -1.08 -3.13
N LYS A 56 0.29 -1.82 -2.78
CA LYS A 56 -0.32 -1.78 -1.45
C LYS A 56 0.66 -2.15 -0.33
N LEU A 57 1.48 -3.17 -0.57
CA LEU A 57 2.48 -3.64 0.40
C LEU A 57 3.58 -2.59 0.60
N ASP A 58 4.13 -2.04 -0.48
CA ASP A 58 5.18 -1.00 -0.45
C ASP A 58 4.69 0.25 0.27
N ALA A 59 3.46 0.70 -0.02
CA ALA A 59 2.85 1.84 0.65
C ALA A 59 2.72 1.61 2.16
N ALA A 60 2.25 0.41 2.53
CA ALA A 60 2.13 0.00 3.92
C ALA A 60 3.49 -0.11 4.62
N GLU A 61 4.52 -0.65 3.97
CA GLU A 61 5.87 -0.74 4.53
C GLU A 61 6.51 0.63 4.75
N LYS A 62 6.39 1.54 3.77
CA LYS A 62 6.90 2.92 3.90
C LYS A 62 6.22 3.65 5.04
N ALA A 63 4.90 3.56 5.11
CA ALA A 63 4.15 4.12 6.20
C ALA A 63 4.54 3.47 7.54
N LEU A 64 4.76 2.15 7.59
CA LEU A 64 5.19 1.49 8.82
C LEU A 64 6.60 1.90 9.28
N ARG A 65 7.51 2.14 8.34
CA ARG A 65 8.88 2.58 8.63
C ARG A 65 8.98 4.06 9.01
N ALA A 66 8.03 4.87 8.55
CA ALA A 66 7.96 6.29 8.83
C ALA A 66 7.11 6.64 10.06
N MET A 67 6.39 5.66 10.62
CA MET A 67 5.68 5.75 11.90
C MET A 67 6.60 5.50 13.09
#